data_AF-U9U6H7-F1
#
_entry.id   AF-U9U6H7-F1
#
_cell.length_a   1.000
_cell.length_b   1.000
_cell.length_c   1.000
_cell.angle_alpha   90.00
_cell.angle_beta   90.00
_cell.angle_gamma   90.00
#
_symmetry.space_group_name_H-M   'P 1'
#
loop_
_entity.id
_entity.type
_entity.pdbx_description
1 polymer ?
#
loop_
_entity_poly.entity_id
_entity_poly.type
_entity_poly.pdbx_seq_one_letter_code
_entity_poly.pdbx_strand_id
1 'polypeptide(L)'
;MSKFNKDILFLIFEKLQNNSKNSKFLFSCLMVNRIWCETMIPILWKNPWCYSINYCNKNSLYSIITSYLSNDIIESLTKKEILISNQSLAF
;
A
#
# COMPACT_ATOMS: atom_id res chain seq x y z
N MET A 1 6.79 23.47 11.79
CA MET A 1 8.10 22.78 11.74
C MET A 1 8.01 21.31 11.32
N SER A 2 7.01 20.53 11.74
CA SER A 2 6.88 19.11 11.36
C SER A 2 6.51 18.82 9.89
N LYS A 3 5.84 19.76 9.21
CA LYS A 3 5.38 19.59 7.82
C LYS A 3 6.53 19.55 6.80
N PHE A 4 7.51 20.45 6.96
CA PHE A 4 8.71 20.50 6.12
C PHE A 4 9.53 19.20 6.17
N ASN A 5 9.58 18.57 7.36
CA ASN A 5 10.26 17.29 7.53
C ASN A 5 9.54 16.15 6.79
N LYS A 6 8.21 16.19 6.67
CA LYS A 6 7.45 15.17 5.92
C LYS A 6 7.70 15.26 4.42
N ASP A 7 7.70 16.48 3.86
CA ASP A 7 7.90 16.68 2.42
C ASP A 7 9.32 16.23 1.99
N ILE A 8 10.34 16.54 2.79
CA ILE A 8 11.71 16.07 2.55
C ILE A 8 11.81 14.54 2.66
N LEU A 9 11.24 13.95 3.71
CA LEU A 9 11.22 12.50 3.89
C LEU A 9 10.54 11.83 2.70
N PHE A 10 9.39 12.35 2.25
CA PHE A 10 8.68 11.85 1.09
C PHE A 10 9.58 11.81 -0.15
N LEU A 11 10.27 12.91 -0.47
CA LEU A 11 11.18 12.99 -1.62
C LEU A 11 12.34 11.99 -1.52
N ILE A 12 12.94 11.84 -0.34
CA ILE A 12 14.03 10.88 -0.10
C ILE A 12 13.54 9.46 -0.41
N PHE A 13 12.41 9.08 0.16
CA PHE A 13 11.91 7.73 0.04
C PHE A 13 11.32 7.40 -1.34
N GLU A 14 10.69 8.37 -2.00
CA GLU A 14 10.26 8.20 -3.40
C GLU A 14 11.47 7.93 -4.31
N LYS A 15 12.60 8.63 -4.08
CA LYS A 15 13.84 8.36 -4.80
C LYS A 15 14.38 6.96 -4.52
N LEU A 16 14.25 6.47 -3.29
CA LEU A 16 14.71 5.14 -2.87
C LEU A 16 13.82 4.00 -3.39
N GLN A 17 12.53 4.26 -3.65
CA GLN A 17 11.54 3.30 -4.15
C GLN A 17 11.84 2.78 -5.56
N ASN A 18 12.49 3.58 -6.41
CA ASN A 18 12.74 3.24 -7.82
C ASN A 18 13.60 1.98 -8.04
N ASN A 19 14.19 1.42 -6.98
CA ASN A 19 14.93 0.16 -7.05
C ASN A 19 14.15 -0.92 -6.28
N SER A 20 13.57 -1.91 -6.98
CA SER A 20 12.80 -3.02 -6.38
C SER A 20 13.53 -3.76 -5.23
N LYS A 21 14.87 -3.76 -5.25
CA LYS A 21 15.75 -4.30 -4.20
C LYS A 21 15.62 -3.57 -2.84
N ASN A 22 15.18 -2.32 -2.83
CA ASN A 22 15.07 -1.49 -1.63
C ASN A 22 13.72 -1.65 -0.91
N SER A 23 12.85 -2.53 -1.38
CA SER A 23 11.56 -2.82 -0.74
C SER A 23 11.74 -3.09 0.75
N LYS A 24 12.61 -4.04 1.14
CA LYS A 24 12.87 -4.39 2.54
C LYS A 24 13.24 -3.18 3.42
N PHE A 25 14.02 -2.23 2.88
CA PHE A 25 14.40 -1.01 3.58
C PHE A 25 13.19 -0.09 3.82
N LEU A 26 12.34 0.11 2.81
CA LEU A 26 11.14 0.93 2.95
C LEU A 26 10.16 0.35 3.98
N PHE A 27 10.05 -0.98 4.07
CA PHE A 27 9.23 -1.60 5.12
C PHE A 27 9.83 -1.44 6.51
N SER A 28 11.15 -1.50 6.67
CA SER A 28 11.75 -1.19 7.99
C SER A 28 11.52 0.26 8.43
N CYS A 29 11.38 1.20 7.48
CA CYS A 29 11.08 2.60 7.78
C CYS A 29 9.71 2.78 8.47
N LEU A 30 8.75 1.87 8.24
CA LEU A 30 7.44 1.90 8.90
C LEU A 30 7.53 1.76 10.42
N MET A 31 8.57 1.09 10.92
CA MET A 31 8.75 0.82 12.35
C MET A 31 9.60 1.88 13.08
N VAL A 32 10.10 2.90 12.38
CA VAL A 32 11.02 3.89 12.97
C VAL A 32 10.27 4.85 13.91
N ASN A 33 9.25 5.54 13.40
CA ASN A 33 8.37 6.40 14.19
C ASN A 33 7.09 6.72 13.41
N ARG A 34 6.13 7.37 14.08
CA ARG A 34 4.83 7.74 13.48
C ARG A 34 4.96 8.60 12.22
N ILE A 35 5.89 9.56 12.19
CA ILE A 35 6.08 10.46 11.04
C ILE A 35 6.57 9.67 9.82
N TRP A 36 7.53 8.77 10.03
CA TRP A 36 8.05 7.89 8.98
C TRP A 36 6.96 6.94 8.47
N CYS A 37 6.22 6.31 9.39
CA CYS A 37 5.10 5.44 9.03
C CYS A 37 4.05 6.15 8.16
N GLU A 38 3.55 7.31 8.63
CA GLU A 38 2.56 8.12 7.88
C GLU A 38 3.06 8.56 6.51
N THR A 39 4.36 8.84 6.38
CA THR A 39 4.97 9.23 5.09
C THR A 39 5.17 8.03 4.18
N MET A 40 5.41 6.83 4.74
CA MET A 40 5.71 5.61 3.99
C MET A 40 4.54 4.85 3.44
N ILE A 41 3.40 4.88 4.13
CA ILE A 41 2.18 4.25 3.64
C ILE A 41 1.83 4.71 2.21
N PRO A 42 1.67 6.01 1.89
CA PRO A 42 1.26 6.41 0.54
C PRO A 42 2.30 6.06 -0.53
N ILE A 43 3.60 6.07 -0.20
CA ILE A 43 4.68 5.69 -1.12
C ILE A 43 4.61 4.20 -1.44
N LEU A 44 4.48 3.35 -0.41
CA LEU A 44 4.36 1.90 -0.57
C LEU A 44 3.08 1.51 -1.31
N TRP A 45 1.96 2.15 -1.00
CA TRP A 45 0.67 1.85 -1.60
C TRP A 45 0.45 2.49 -2.98
N LYS A 46 1.41 3.29 -3.49
CA LYS A 46 1.38 3.81 -4.88
C LYS A 46 1.42 2.67 -5.91
N ASN A 47 2.14 1.58 -5.60
CA ASN A 47 2.14 0.36 -6.40
C ASN A 47 2.44 -0.88 -5.52
N PRO A 48 1.44 -1.43 -4.81
CA PRO A 48 1.65 -2.50 -3.83
C PRO A 48 2.07 -3.84 -4.47
N TRP A 49 1.97 -4.00 -5.79
CA TRP A 49 2.41 -5.20 -6.51
C TRP A 49 3.87 -5.15 -7.00
N CYS A 50 4.54 -4.00 -6.89
CA CYS A 50 5.89 -3.77 -7.45
C CYS A 50 7.01 -4.44 -6.63
N TYR A 51 6.72 -4.82 -5.39
CA TYR A 51 7.74 -5.25 -4.45
C TYR A 51 7.87 -6.77 -4.41
N SER A 52 9.11 -7.24 -4.35
CA SER A 52 9.44 -8.65 -4.07
C SER A 52 9.26 -8.98 -2.59
N ILE A 53 8.14 -8.56 -1.99
CA ILE A 53 7.79 -8.91 -0.63
C ILE A 53 7.08 -10.25 -0.70
N ASN A 54 7.54 -11.18 0.12
CA ASN A 54 6.86 -12.44 0.32
C ASN A 54 5.64 -12.21 1.23
N TYR A 55 4.63 -11.49 0.72
CA TYR A 55 3.28 -11.66 1.22
C TYR A 55 2.95 -13.11 0.90
N CYS A 56 2.82 -13.99 1.89
CA CYS A 56 2.60 -15.42 1.67
C CYS A 56 1.38 -15.77 0.79
N ASN A 57 0.62 -14.77 0.33
CA ASN A 57 -0.14 -14.84 -0.90
C ASN A 57 -0.39 -13.41 -1.44
N LYS A 58 -0.17 -13.13 -2.74
CA LYS A 58 -0.65 -11.86 -3.37
C LYS A 58 -2.16 -11.67 -3.19
N ASN A 59 -2.88 -12.77 -2.97
CA ASN A 59 -4.30 -12.79 -2.64
C ASN A 59 -4.62 -12.01 -1.35
N SER A 60 -3.67 -11.88 -0.41
CA SER A 60 -3.86 -11.09 0.81
C SER A 60 -3.97 -9.60 0.53
N LEU A 61 -3.10 -9.04 -0.32
CA LEU A 61 -3.19 -7.64 -0.76
C LEU A 61 -4.50 -7.38 -1.51
N TYR A 62 -4.88 -8.30 -2.40
CA TYR A 62 -6.16 -8.21 -3.12
C TYR A 62 -7.34 -8.18 -2.14
N SER A 63 -7.39 -9.12 -1.18
CA SER A 63 -8.45 -9.20 -0.17
C SER A 63 -8.54 -7.94 0.69
N ILE A 64 -7.39 -7.37 1.09
CA ILE A 64 -7.35 -6.09 1.82
C ILE A 64 -7.96 -4.99 0.98
N ILE A 65 -7.51 -4.80 -0.26
CA ILE A 65 -8.02 -3.72 -1.14
C ILE A 65 -9.52 -3.87 -1.37
N THR A 66 -10.00 -5.09 -1.66
CA THR A 66 -11.42 -5.33 -1.94
C THR A 66 -12.29 -5.16 -0.70
N SER A 67 -11.78 -5.46 0.50
CA SER A 67 -12.50 -5.23 1.76
C SER A 67 -12.79 -3.75 2.06
N TYR A 68 -12.01 -2.83 1.49
CA TYR A 68 -12.20 -1.38 1.65
C TYR A 68 -13.00 -0.74 0.50
N LEU A 69 -13.41 -1.50 -0.52
CA LEU A 69 -14.25 -0.97 -1.60
C LEU A 69 -15.68 -0.76 -1.10
N SER A 70 -16.29 0.37 -1.46
CA SER A 70 -17.71 0.61 -1.19
C SER A 70 -18.59 -0.28 -2.08
N ASN A 71 -19.80 -0.54 -1.59
CA ASN A 71 -20.81 -1.31 -2.35
C ASN A 71 -21.07 -0.69 -3.73
N ASP A 72 -21.11 0.65 -3.84
CA ASP A 72 -21.31 1.34 -5.12
C ASP A 72 -20.21 1.02 -6.14
N ILE A 73 -18.95 0.97 -5.70
CA ILE A 73 -17.82 0.62 -6.56
C ILE A 73 -17.93 -0.85 -6.98
N ILE A 74 -18.25 -1.74 -6.04
CA ILE A 74 -18.44 -3.16 -6.31
C ILE A 74 -19.55 -3.38 -7.34
N GLU A 75 -20.69 -2.70 -7.18
CA GLU A 75 -21.81 -2.76 -8.11
C GLU A 75 -21.41 -2.24 -9.50
N SER A 76 -20.68 -1.13 -9.57
CA SER A 76 -20.19 -0.56 -10.83
C SER A 76 -19.23 -1.49 -11.57
N LEU A 77 -18.41 -2.25 -10.84
CA LEU A 77 -17.48 -3.23 -11.39
C LEU A 77 -18.23 -4.49 -11.84
N THR A 78 -19.22 -4.92 -11.08
CA THR A 78 -20.07 -6.07 -11.41
C THR A 78 -20.90 -5.81 -12.67
N LYS A 79 -21.40 -4.58 -12.86
CA LYS A 79 -22.05 -4.11 -14.10
C LYS A 79 -21.14 -4.20 -15.33
N LYS A 80 -19.83 -4.18 -15.13
CA LYS A 80 -18.81 -4.36 -16.17
C LYS A 80 -18.31 -5.81 -16.27
N GLU A 81 -19.03 -6.76 -15.68
CA GLU A 81 -18.70 -8.19 -15.63
C GLU A 81 -17.38 -8.51 -14.90
N ILE A 82 -16.89 -7.59 -14.06
CA ILE A 82 -15.72 -7.80 -13.22
C ILE A 82 -16.19 -8.43 -11.90
N LEU A 83 -15.95 -9.73 -11.74
CA LEU A 83 -16.24 -10.46 -10.50
C LEU A 83 -15.18 -10.16 -9.44
N ILE A 84 -15.62 -9.69 -8.27
CA ILE A 84 -14.76 -9.43 -7.12
C ILE A 84 -15.08 -10.46 -6.05
N SER A 85 -14.10 -11.25 -5.63
CA SER A 85 -14.27 -12.12 -4.47
C SER A 85 -13.97 -11.32 -3.21
N ASN A 86 -15.01 -10.79 -2.56
CA ASN A 86 -14.86 -10.20 -1.25
C ASN A 86 -14.76 -11.32 -0.22
N GLN A 87 -13.59 -11.44 0.41
CA GLN A 87 -13.48 -12.18 1.67
C GLN A 87 -13.52 -11.13 2.78
N SER A 88 -14.50 -11.23 3.67
CA SER A 88 -14.48 -10.44 4.90
C SER A 88 -13.21 -10.78 5.66
N LEU A 89 -12.37 -9.79 5.93
CA LEU A 89 -11.25 -9.96 6.83
C LEU A 89 -11.80 -10.15 8.24
N ALA A 90 -11.75 -11.38 8.75
CA ALA A 90 -11.94 -11.64 10.17
C ALA A 90 -10.65 -11.18 10.87
N PHE A 91 -10.69 -9.95 11.40
CA PHE A 91 -9.65 -9.44 12.30
C PHE A 91 -9.92 -9.94 13.71
#